data_AF-A0A819U529-F1
#
_entry.id   AF-A0A819U529-F1
#
_cell.length_a   1.000
_cell.length_b   1.000
_cell.length_c   1.000
_cell.angle_alpha   90.00
_cell.angle_beta   90.00
_cell.angle_gamma   90.00
#
_symmetry.space_group_name_H-M   'P 1'
#
loop_
_entity.id
_entity.type
_entity.pdbx_description
1 polymer ?
#
loop_
_entity_poly.entity_id
_entity_poly.type
_entity_poly.pdbx_seq_one_letter_code
_entity_poly.pdbx_strand_id
1 'polypeptide(L)'
;MKPSHDDNNPEEDVKENELNNQDNKDTSSHISVESDKISIVSALATGVSYAAKFYFYRQLLNNLILMGNGSMTNESQATNSSNKNNITSPYNAIQSITKNYIIIGCISIFLYWVAWTSWMITAERQIRRIRYKLFRNILCQEIGWFDTHSTGELNNRLNDDLDKVKNGINEKVPDFVSIVSKAICVLIYALIIGWKLSLVFLSVSPLIILMYKITMVLIVKYTAKEIEAYSLASSIAEEALGNIRTVTSFHGQQKEEERYSQNLFAAKKVGIRKSLCMGISQGLEQFISFSAITLTFWYGLKLTRTESQHYTPGALFLVFSACRNITVYATQFIPCLHTFAEASASGSFVFDMIERKTKIDVADDEGKKPETIKGDIEFENVTFSYPTRQESYILQNFSMKIPSGKTIALVGASGCGKSTLIQLIQRFYDPDNGQILIDGHDIKTLNVTWLRSHIGIVSQEPILFDGSIE
;
A
#
# COMPACT_ATOMS: atom_id res chain seq x y z
N MET A 1 -25.17 51.71 32.25
CA MET A 1 -24.40 50.95 31.26
C MET A 1 -25.20 49.69 30.95
N LYS A 2 -25.65 49.52 29.71
CA LYS A 2 -26.47 48.38 29.27
C LYS A 2 -25.66 47.08 29.30
N PRO A 3 -26.28 45.92 29.58
CA PRO A 3 -25.71 44.62 29.25
C PRO A 3 -25.98 44.31 27.76
N SER A 4 -24.97 43.81 27.06
CA SER A 4 -25.09 43.22 25.72
C SER A 4 -25.41 41.74 25.86
N HIS A 5 -26.55 41.33 25.30
CA HIS A 5 -26.86 39.94 24.98
C HIS A 5 -25.96 39.50 23.82
N ASP A 6 -25.06 38.56 24.07
CA ASP A 6 -24.53 37.66 23.03
C ASP A 6 -25.22 36.31 23.23
N ASP A 7 -26.34 36.14 22.54
CA ASP A 7 -26.94 34.82 22.32
C ASP A 7 -26.11 34.12 21.22
N ASN A 8 -24.96 33.56 21.60
CA ASN A 8 -24.26 32.60 20.74
C ASN A 8 -25.06 31.30 20.77
N ASN A 9 -25.73 30.99 19.67
CA ASN A 9 -26.53 29.79 19.51
C ASN A 9 -25.61 28.62 19.08
N PRO A 10 -25.29 27.64 19.95
CA PRO A 10 -24.35 26.57 19.64
C PRO A 10 -24.79 25.67 18.47
N GLU A 11 -26.09 25.68 18.10
CA GLU A 11 -26.58 24.99 16.90
C GLU A 11 -26.16 25.66 15.59
N GLU A 12 -25.94 26.98 15.57
CA GLU A 12 -25.44 27.69 14.38
C GLU A 12 -23.95 27.40 14.17
N ASP A 13 -23.14 27.41 15.24
CA ASP A 13 -21.70 27.07 15.17
C ASP A 13 -21.45 25.61 14.71
N VAL A 14 -22.32 24.66 15.09
CA VAL A 14 -22.22 23.27 14.63
C VAL A 14 -22.61 23.16 13.15
N LYS A 15 -23.69 23.81 12.73
CA LYS A 15 -24.11 23.83 11.32
C LYS A 15 -23.10 24.54 10.41
N GLU A 16 -22.47 25.61 10.89
CA GLU A 16 -21.45 26.36 10.15
C GLU A 16 -20.13 25.57 10.03
N ASN A 17 -19.77 24.80 11.07
CA ASN A 17 -18.65 23.85 11.02
C ASN A 17 -18.94 22.63 10.14
N GLU A 18 -20.19 22.16 10.07
CA GLU A 18 -20.61 21.12 9.14
C GLU A 18 -20.61 21.62 7.70
N LEU A 19 -21.13 22.82 7.42
CA LEU A 19 -21.07 23.45 6.09
C LEU A 19 -19.63 23.68 5.64
N ASN A 20 -18.78 24.25 6.50
CA ASN A 20 -17.35 24.46 6.19
C ASN A 20 -16.59 23.15 5.99
N ASN A 21 -16.98 22.06 6.66
CA ASN A 21 -16.43 20.73 6.41
C ASN A 21 -16.96 20.11 5.12
N GLN A 22 -18.20 20.40 4.73
CA GLN A 22 -18.81 19.96 3.47
C GLN A 22 -18.15 20.69 2.29
N ASP A 23 -18.02 22.01 2.36
CA ASP A 23 -17.37 22.83 1.32
C ASP A 23 -15.87 22.52 1.21
N ASN A 24 -15.18 22.26 2.33
CA ASN A 24 -13.80 21.78 2.28
C ASN A 24 -13.72 20.37 1.70
N LYS A 25 -14.67 19.46 1.95
CA LYS A 25 -14.70 18.12 1.34
C LYS A 25 -14.89 18.21 -0.17
N ASP A 26 -15.80 19.05 -0.64
CA ASP A 26 -16.10 19.20 -2.07
C ASP A 26 -14.93 19.87 -2.79
N THR A 27 -14.41 20.98 -2.27
CA THR A 27 -13.25 21.68 -2.85
C THR A 27 -12.00 20.79 -2.87
N SER A 28 -11.72 20.07 -1.79
CA SER A 28 -10.57 19.17 -1.73
C SER A 28 -10.74 17.89 -2.58
N SER A 29 -11.98 17.44 -2.80
CA SER A 29 -12.26 16.33 -3.72
C SER A 29 -12.08 16.76 -5.18
N HIS A 30 -12.54 17.95 -5.56
CA HIS A 30 -12.31 18.53 -6.89
C HIS A 30 -10.82 18.74 -7.17
N ILE A 31 -10.08 19.31 -6.21
CA ILE A 31 -8.62 19.48 -6.34
C ILE A 31 -7.91 18.13 -6.47
N SER A 32 -8.35 17.09 -5.75
CA SER A 32 -7.75 15.74 -5.86
C SER A 32 -7.97 15.11 -7.23
N VAL A 33 -9.15 15.29 -7.83
CA VAL A 33 -9.45 14.72 -9.16
C VAL A 33 -8.66 15.44 -10.25
N GLU A 34 -8.45 16.75 -10.12
CA GLU A 34 -7.62 17.50 -11.06
C GLU A 34 -6.13 17.15 -10.94
N SER A 35 -5.60 16.99 -9.72
CA SER A 35 -4.21 16.56 -9.53
C SER A 35 -3.96 15.14 -10.03
N ASP A 36 -4.93 14.22 -9.88
CA ASP A 36 -4.84 12.86 -10.41
C ASP A 36 -4.77 12.86 -11.94
N LYS A 37 -5.60 13.69 -12.60
CA LYS A 37 -5.56 13.87 -14.06
C LYS A 37 -4.23 14.44 -14.52
N ILE A 38 -3.73 15.49 -13.86
CA ILE A 38 -2.43 16.10 -14.18
C ILE A 38 -1.32 15.07 -14.04
N SER A 39 -1.36 14.26 -12.99
CA SER A 39 -0.37 13.20 -12.77
C SER A 39 -0.39 12.17 -13.89
N ILE A 40 -1.56 11.60 -14.20
CA ILE A 40 -1.69 10.55 -15.23
C ILE A 40 -1.26 11.09 -16.59
N VAL A 41 -1.69 12.30 -16.96
CA VAL A 41 -1.28 12.93 -18.22
C VAL A 41 0.23 13.16 -18.25
N SER A 42 0.82 13.63 -17.15
CA SER A 42 2.27 13.81 -17.04
C SER A 42 3.01 12.49 -17.12
N ALA A 43 2.54 11.43 -16.45
CA ALA A 43 3.09 10.08 -16.50
C ALA A 43 3.05 9.51 -17.92
N LEU A 44 1.93 9.67 -18.64
CA LEU A 44 1.82 9.29 -20.05
C LEU A 44 2.81 10.08 -20.92
N ALA A 45 2.92 11.40 -20.69
CA ALA A 45 3.85 12.27 -21.42
C ALA A 45 5.33 11.90 -21.18
N THR A 46 5.69 11.37 -20.00
CA THR A 46 7.06 10.87 -19.76
C THR A 46 7.41 9.73 -20.70
N GLY A 47 6.46 8.86 -21.06
CA GLY A 47 6.69 7.76 -22.00
C GLY A 47 6.96 8.26 -23.41
N VAL A 48 6.22 9.27 -23.86
CA VAL A 48 6.43 9.93 -25.16
C VAL A 48 7.78 10.64 -25.19
N SER A 49 8.10 11.42 -24.15
CA SER A 49 9.39 12.11 -24.02
C SER A 49 10.56 11.12 -24.02
N TYR A 50 10.39 9.96 -23.39
CA TYR A 50 11.39 8.90 -23.39
C TYR A 50 11.57 8.26 -24.77
N ALA A 51 10.49 8.04 -25.52
CA ALA A 51 10.57 7.59 -26.91
C ALA A 51 11.23 8.65 -27.83
N ALA A 52 10.96 9.94 -27.62
CA ALA A 52 11.60 11.02 -28.37
C ALA A 52 13.13 11.05 -28.20
N LYS A 53 13.64 10.70 -27.02
CA LYS A 53 15.09 10.57 -26.75
C LYS A 53 15.79 9.66 -27.78
N PHE A 54 15.14 8.56 -28.14
CA PHE A 54 15.65 7.60 -29.11
C PHE A 54 15.80 8.21 -30.52
N TYR A 55 14.96 9.17 -30.90
CA TYR A 55 15.09 9.90 -32.16
C TYR A 55 16.37 10.73 -32.26
N PHE A 56 16.63 11.58 -31.27
CA PHE A 56 17.84 12.39 -31.26
C PHE A 56 19.09 11.53 -31.11
N TYR A 57 19.00 10.45 -30.33
CA TYR A 57 20.09 9.50 -30.19
C TYR A 57 20.46 8.81 -31.51
N ARG A 58 19.47 8.43 -32.34
CA ARG A 58 19.71 7.88 -33.69
C ARG A 58 20.42 8.88 -34.58
N GLN A 59 19.99 10.15 -34.59
CA GLN A 59 20.63 11.18 -35.41
C GLN A 59 22.08 11.43 -34.99
N LEU A 60 22.33 11.48 -33.68
CA LEU A 60 23.67 11.59 -33.12
C LEU A 60 24.57 10.45 -33.63
N LEU A 61 24.10 9.21 -33.52
CA LEU A 61 24.83 8.01 -33.95
C LEU A 61 25.14 8.04 -35.45
N ASN A 62 24.16 8.38 -36.29
CA ASN A 62 24.35 8.49 -37.73
C ASN A 62 25.41 9.53 -38.09
N ASN A 63 25.40 10.71 -37.46
CA ASN A 63 26.38 11.77 -37.73
C ASN A 63 27.78 11.40 -37.25
N LEU A 64 27.90 10.71 -36.10
CA LEU A 64 29.18 10.21 -35.61
C LEU A 64 29.78 9.15 -36.55
N ILE A 65 28.96 8.25 -37.08
CA ILE A 65 29.40 7.23 -38.05
C ILE A 65 29.83 7.89 -39.36
N LEU A 66 29.08 8.90 -39.84
CA LEU A 66 29.44 9.66 -41.05
C LEU A 66 30.78 10.40 -40.87
N MET A 67 31.03 11.00 -39.70
CA MET A 67 32.34 11.58 -39.38
C MET A 67 33.45 10.54 -39.38
N GLY A 68 33.24 9.39 -38.74
CA GLY A 68 34.21 8.30 -38.70
C GLY A 68 34.56 7.75 -40.08
N ASN A 69 33.57 7.59 -40.97
CA ASN A 69 33.80 7.18 -42.35
C ASN A 69 34.52 8.28 -43.15
N GLY A 70 34.17 9.55 -42.95
CA GLY A 70 34.82 10.69 -43.60
C GLY A 70 36.29 10.86 -43.23
N SER A 71 36.67 10.60 -41.98
CA SER A 71 38.08 10.56 -41.56
C SER A 71 38.85 9.40 -42.19
N MET A 72 38.23 8.22 -42.34
CA MET A 72 38.85 7.04 -42.95
C MET A 72 39.07 7.21 -44.47
N THR A 73 38.17 7.90 -45.18
CA THR A 73 38.36 8.23 -46.61
C THR A 73 39.40 9.32 -46.84
N ASN A 74 39.54 10.29 -45.92
CA ASN A 74 40.52 11.36 -46.05
C ASN A 74 41.96 10.89 -45.77
N GLU A 75 42.17 9.83 -44.99
CA GLU A 75 43.50 9.18 -44.88
C GLU A 75 43.91 8.47 -46.18
N SER A 76 42.96 8.09 -47.05
CA SER A 76 43.24 7.51 -48.38
C SER A 76 43.43 8.57 -49.48
N GLN A 77 43.16 9.85 -49.21
CA GLN A 77 43.32 10.97 -50.13
C GLN A 77 44.04 12.17 -49.47
N ALA A 78 45.11 11.91 -48.73
CA ALA A 78 45.97 12.97 -48.21
C ALA A 78 47.01 13.39 -49.26
N THR A 79 46.60 14.12 -50.30
CA THR A 79 47.41 15.11 -51.03
C THR A 79 46.48 16.00 -51.87
N ASN A 80 45.85 16.98 -51.22
CA ASN A 80 45.85 18.39 -51.65
C ASN A 80 44.89 19.23 -50.80
N SER A 81 45.26 20.49 -50.69
CA SER A 81 44.94 21.48 -49.67
C SER A 81 43.51 22.01 -49.68
N SER A 82 43.17 22.67 -48.56
CA SER A 82 42.07 23.64 -48.38
C SER A 82 40.67 23.08 -48.11
N ASN A 83 40.41 22.57 -46.90
CA ASN A 83 39.04 22.28 -46.44
C ASN A 83 38.83 22.40 -44.91
N LYS A 84 39.18 23.55 -44.31
CA LYS A 84 38.81 23.85 -42.92
C LYS A 84 37.30 24.11 -42.73
N ASN A 85 36.56 24.42 -43.80
CA ASN A 85 35.12 24.71 -43.75
C ASN A 85 34.23 23.45 -43.82
N ASN A 86 34.74 22.32 -44.32
CA ASN A 86 33.97 21.07 -44.38
C ASN A 86 33.92 20.32 -43.05
N ILE A 87 34.85 20.61 -42.13
CA ILE A 87 34.89 19.99 -40.80
C ILE A 87 33.95 20.72 -39.83
N THR A 88 33.67 22.02 -40.00
CA THR A 88 32.82 22.79 -39.05
C THR A 88 31.32 22.43 -39.14
N SER A 89 30.85 21.96 -40.29
CA SER A 89 29.45 21.57 -40.52
C SER A 89 28.95 20.40 -39.64
N PRO A 90 29.65 19.24 -39.57
CA PRO A 90 29.20 18.12 -38.74
C PRO A 90 29.31 18.38 -37.23
N TYR A 91 30.30 19.16 -36.77
CA TYR A 91 30.41 19.53 -35.35
C TYR A 91 29.24 20.40 -34.88
N ASN A 92 28.83 21.39 -35.69
CA ASN A 92 27.68 22.23 -35.37
C ASN A 92 26.37 21.43 -35.35
N ALA A 93 26.21 20.45 -36.25
CA ALA A 93 25.06 19.54 -36.27
C ALA A 93 24.99 18.66 -35.00
N ILE A 94 26.13 18.08 -34.57
CA ILE A 94 26.22 17.30 -33.33
C ILE A 94 25.92 18.16 -32.10
N GLN A 95 26.40 19.41 -32.08
CA GLN A 95 26.11 20.33 -30.99
C GLN A 95 24.62 20.66 -30.90
N SER A 96 23.94 20.88 -32.03
CA SER A 96 22.50 21.12 -32.07
C SER A 96 21.69 19.90 -31.60
N ILE A 97 22.08 18.68 -32.00
CA ILE A 97 21.40 17.45 -31.58
C ILE A 97 21.60 17.22 -30.09
N THR A 98 22.82 17.42 -29.58
CA THR A 98 23.14 17.30 -28.16
C THR A 98 22.32 18.30 -27.32
N LYS A 99 22.16 19.55 -27.77
CA LYS A 99 21.28 20.54 -27.11
C LYS A 99 19.83 20.04 -27.05
N ASN A 100 19.26 19.56 -28.15
CA ASN A 100 17.90 19.03 -28.18
C ASN A 100 17.73 17.80 -27.27
N TYR A 101 18.73 16.93 -27.22
CA TYR A 101 18.74 15.76 -26.34
C TYR A 101 18.73 16.16 -24.85
N ILE A 102 19.51 17.18 -24.48
CA ILE A 102 19.51 17.74 -23.12
C ILE A 102 18.14 18.36 -22.79
N ILE A 103 17.56 19.14 -23.71
CA ILE A 103 16.24 19.77 -23.50
C ILE A 103 15.16 18.71 -23.23
N ILE A 104 15.13 17.62 -24.00
CA ILE A 104 14.18 16.51 -23.77
C ILE A 104 14.48 15.78 -22.46
N GLY A 105 15.75 15.66 -22.09
CA GLY A 105 16.14 15.16 -20.77
C GLY A 105 15.53 16.01 -19.64
N CYS A 106 15.70 17.33 -19.70
CA CYS A 106 15.12 18.26 -18.72
C CYS A 106 13.58 18.19 -18.69
N ILE A 107 12.93 18.14 -19.85
CA ILE A 107 11.47 17.98 -19.95
C ILE A 107 11.03 16.66 -19.31
N SER A 108 11.74 15.56 -19.57
CA SER A 108 11.40 14.25 -18.99
C SER A 108 11.54 14.21 -17.47
N ILE A 109 12.57 14.87 -16.92
CA ILE A 109 12.76 15.00 -15.47
C ILE A 109 11.62 15.82 -14.86
N PHE A 110 11.29 16.95 -15.47
CA PHE A 110 10.21 17.82 -15.00
C PHE A 110 8.85 17.11 -15.03
N LEU A 111 8.50 16.45 -16.15
CA LEU A 111 7.25 15.70 -16.26
C LEU A 111 7.15 14.56 -15.25
N TYR A 112 8.26 13.83 -15.02
CA TYR A 112 8.28 12.75 -14.05
C TYR A 112 8.12 13.28 -12.63
N TRP A 113 8.81 14.38 -12.30
CA TRP A 113 8.68 15.04 -11.00
C TRP A 113 7.25 15.55 -10.75
N VAL A 114 6.61 16.18 -11.73
CA VAL A 114 5.20 16.62 -11.63
C VAL A 114 4.28 15.42 -11.44
N ALA A 115 4.45 14.35 -12.23
CA ALA A 115 3.64 13.14 -12.12
C ALA A 115 3.73 12.52 -10.72
N TRP A 116 4.95 12.32 -10.22
CA TRP A 116 5.20 11.71 -8.92
C TRP A 116 4.67 12.56 -7.76
N THR A 117 5.00 13.85 -7.74
CA THR A 117 4.63 14.73 -6.62
C THR A 117 3.13 14.97 -6.54
N SER A 118 2.46 15.26 -7.66
CA SER A 118 1.00 15.47 -7.69
C SER A 118 0.22 14.23 -7.25
N TRP A 119 0.66 13.05 -7.67
CA TRP A 119 0.04 11.79 -7.25
C TRP A 119 0.26 11.51 -5.77
N MET A 120 1.51 11.62 -5.30
CA MET A 120 1.87 11.30 -3.92
C MET A 120 1.15 12.21 -2.92
N ILE A 121 0.99 13.50 -3.23
CA ILE A 121 0.19 14.42 -2.41
C ILE A 121 -1.27 13.98 -2.33
N THR A 122 -1.84 13.54 -3.45
CA THR A 122 -3.24 13.12 -3.52
C THR A 122 -3.47 11.81 -2.78
N ALA A 123 -2.60 10.83 -3.00
CA ALA A 123 -2.60 9.55 -2.28
C ALA A 123 -2.47 9.75 -0.76
N GLU A 124 -1.59 10.66 -0.30
CA GLU A 124 -1.41 10.93 1.14
C GLU A 124 -2.65 11.61 1.75
N ARG A 125 -3.36 12.45 0.98
CA ARG A 125 -4.65 13.02 1.43
C ARG A 125 -5.73 11.96 1.53
N GLN A 126 -5.79 11.04 0.56
CA GLN A 126 -6.76 9.94 0.57
C GLN A 126 -6.49 8.98 1.75
N ILE A 127 -5.25 8.56 1.96
CA ILE A 127 -4.92 7.66 3.07
C ILE A 127 -5.17 8.30 4.43
N ARG A 128 -4.94 9.61 4.59
CA ARG A 128 -5.29 10.34 5.82
C ARG A 128 -6.80 10.27 6.11
N ARG A 129 -7.65 10.42 5.08
CA ARG A 129 -9.11 10.29 5.23
C ARG A 129 -9.53 8.88 5.58
N ILE A 130 -8.96 7.89 4.91
CA ILE A 130 -9.24 6.47 5.18
C ILE A 130 -8.84 6.13 6.61
N ARG A 131 -7.64 6.55 7.06
CA ARG A 131 -7.17 6.35 8.43
C ARG A 131 -8.09 6.98 9.46
N TYR A 132 -8.53 8.22 9.22
CA TYR A 132 -9.48 8.89 10.11
C TYR A 132 -10.83 8.16 10.18
N LYS A 133 -11.41 7.78 9.04
CA LYS A 133 -12.68 7.05 8.99
C LYS A 133 -12.58 5.68 9.66
N LEU A 134 -11.50 4.95 9.40
CA LEU A 134 -11.26 3.64 9.99
C LEU A 134 -11.12 3.75 11.51
N PHE A 135 -10.26 4.65 11.99
CA PHE A 135 -10.07 4.85 13.43
C PHE A 135 -11.37 5.29 14.13
N ARG A 136 -12.09 6.24 13.54
CA ARG A 136 -13.41 6.66 14.04
C ARG A 136 -14.38 5.48 14.12
N ASN A 137 -14.47 4.67 13.06
CA ASN A 137 -15.42 3.57 13.07
C ASN A 137 -15.03 2.48 14.09
N ILE A 138 -13.73 2.17 14.23
CA ILE A 138 -13.23 1.24 15.26
C ILE A 138 -13.64 1.71 16.66
N LEU A 139 -13.48 2.99 16.99
CA LEU A 139 -13.88 3.53 18.30
C LEU A 139 -15.39 3.48 18.56
N CYS A 140 -16.20 3.51 17.51
CA CYS A 140 -17.66 3.42 17.62
C CYS A 140 -18.19 1.97 17.69
N GLN A 141 -17.33 0.95 17.59
CA GLN A 141 -17.78 -0.43 17.66
C GLN A 141 -18.24 -0.82 19.08
N GLU A 142 -19.19 -1.76 19.14
CA GLU A 142 -19.69 -2.26 20.41
C GLU A 142 -18.65 -3.13 21.14
N ILE A 143 -18.71 -3.18 22.47
CA ILE A 143 -17.73 -3.92 23.28
C ILE A 143 -17.75 -5.42 23.00
N GLY A 144 -18.92 -5.98 22.72
CA GLY A 144 -19.02 -7.37 22.28
C GLY A 144 -18.23 -7.70 21.01
N TRP A 145 -17.97 -6.72 20.14
CA TRP A 145 -17.09 -6.90 18.99
C TRP A 145 -15.62 -6.94 19.42
N PHE A 146 -15.20 -6.08 20.35
CA PHE A 146 -13.86 -6.09 20.93
C PHE A 146 -13.56 -7.35 21.75
N ASP A 147 -14.57 -8.00 22.34
CA ASP A 147 -14.37 -9.30 23.01
C ASP A 147 -13.99 -10.41 22.02
N THR A 148 -14.44 -10.29 20.77
CA THR A 148 -14.15 -11.28 19.70
C THR A 148 -12.91 -10.96 18.88
N HIS A 149 -12.40 -9.72 18.95
CA HIS A 149 -11.24 -9.25 18.20
C HIS A 149 -10.15 -8.77 19.14
N SER A 150 -8.96 -9.36 19.06
CA SER A 150 -7.87 -8.94 19.94
C SER A 150 -7.40 -7.52 19.61
N THR A 151 -7.09 -6.72 20.64
CA THR A 151 -6.60 -5.35 20.46
C THR A 151 -5.29 -5.30 19.66
N GLY A 152 -4.43 -6.31 19.81
CA GLY A 152 -3.20 -6.46 19.01
C GLY A 152 -3.48 -6.67 17.52
N GLU A 153 -4.46 -7.51 17.19
CA GLU A 153 -4.89 -7.70 15.80
C GLU A 153 -5.44 -6.40 15.20
N LEU A 154 -6.25 -5.65 15.95
CA LEU A 154 -6.79 -4.37 15.48
C LEU A 154 -5.70 -3.33 15.25
N ASN A 155 -4.68 -3.30 16.11
CA ASN A 155 -3.55 -2.40 15.93
C ASN A 155 -2.71 -2.77 14.70
N ASN A 156 -2.47 -4.07 14.46
CA ASN A 156 -1.79 -4.54 13.26
C ASN A 156 -2.60 -4.18 12.01
N ARG A 157 -3.93 -4.37 12.02
CA ARG A 157 -4.80 -3.98 10.90
C ARG A 157 -4.79 -2.46 10.65
N LEU A 158 -4.78 -1.65 11.70
CA LEU A 158 -4.72 -0.19 11.59
C LEU A 158 -3.39 0.30 10.98
N ASN A 159 -2.29 -0.41 11.21
CA ASN A 159 -0.98 0.01 10.71
C ASN A 159 -0.59 -0.74 9.42
N ASP A 160 -0.45 -2.06 9.48
CA ASP A 160 0.09 -2.86 8.39
C ASP A 160 -0.83 -2.90 7.16
N ASP A 161 -2.14 -3.13 7.36
CA ASP A 161 -3.07 -3.22 6.24
C ASP A 161 -3.33 -1.85 5.60
N LEU A 162 -3.40 -0.78 6.41
CA LEU A 162 -3.43 0.58 5.87
C LEU A 162 -2.15 0.93 5.11
N ASP A 163 -0.97 0.51 5.58
CA ASP A 163 0.28 0.77 4.89
C ASP A 163 0.40 -0.01 3.57
N LYS A 164 -0.13 -1.24 3.49
CA LYS A 164 -0.25 -1.97 2.21
C LYS A 164 -1.16 -1.24 1.23
N VAL A 165 -2.31 -0.76 1.68
CA VAL A 165 -3.23 0.06 0.86
C VAL A 165 -2.53 1.34 0.39
N LYS A 166 -1.80 2.02 1.29
CA LYS A 166 -0.98 3.19 0.97
C LYS A 166 0.04 2.88 -0.12
N ASN A 167 0.80 1.79 0.01
CA ASN A 167 1.82 1.41 -0.96
C ASN A 167 1.24 1.11 -2.34
N GLY A 168 0.05 0.52 -2.42
CA GLY A 168 -0.66 0.29 -3.68
C GLY A 168 -1.14 1.57 -4.33
N ILE A 169 -1.77 2.48 -3.56
CA ILE A 169 -2.37 3.71 -4.12
C ILE A 169 -1.32 4.80 -4.36
N ASN A 170 -0.20 4.80 -3.63
CA ASN A 170 0.78 5.88 -3.68
C ASN A 170 1.77 5.75 -4.87
N GLU A 171 3.01 5.32 -4.67
CA GLU A 171 4.07 5.40 -5.69
C GLU A 171 3.87 4.47 -6.90
N LYS A 172 3.15 3.35 -6.73
CA LYS A 172 3.07 2.31 -7.78
C LYS A 172 2.18 2.68 -8.96
N VAL A 173 1.18 3.53 -8.77
CA VAL A 173 0.28 3.94 -9.87
C VAL A 173 0.99 4.80 -10.92
N PRO A 174 1.67 5.93 -10.58
CA PRO A 174 2.37 6.73 -11.58
C PRO A 174 3.53 5.96 -12.22
N ASP A 175 4.19 5.08 -11.46
CA ASP A 175 5.22 4.17 -12.00
C ASP A 175 4.62 3.22 -13.04
N PHE A 176 3.50 2.57 -12.72
CA PHE A 176 2.80 1.65 -13.62
C PHE A 176 2.39 2.34 -14.92
N VAL A 177 1.71 3.50 -14.82
CA VAL A 177 1.29 4.28 -16.00
C VAL A 177 2.50 4.69 -16.84
N SER A 178 3.59 5.13 -16.19
CA SER A 178 4.82 5.52 -16.87
C SER A 178 5.50 4.33 -17.57
N ILE A 179 5.58 3.16 -16.92
CA ILE A 179 6.20 1.94 -17.47
C ILE A 179 5.41 1.46 -18.70
N VAL A 180 4.08 1.42 -18.61
CA VAL A 180 3.20 1.03 -19.72
C VAL A 180 3.32 2.02 -20.88
N SER A 181 3.28 3.33 -20.60
CA SER A 181 3.46 4.36 -21.63
C SER A 181 4.81 4.25 -22.33
N LYS A 182 5.91 4.09 -21.57
CA LYS A 182 7.27 3.90 -22.11
C LYS A 182 7.32 2.65 -22.99
N ALA A 183 6.80 1.52 -22.53
CA ALA A 183 6.82 0.26 -23.27
C ALA A 183 6.08 0.39 -24.62
N ILE A 184 4.87 0.97 -24.62
CA ILE A 184 4.07 1.17 -25.83
C ILE A 184 4.75 2.15 -26.79
N CYS A 185 5.17 3.32 -26.30
CA CYS A 185 5.78 4.35 -27.15
C CYS A 185 7.11 3.87 -27.77
N VAL A 186 7.95 3.18 -27.01
CA VAL A 186 9.22 2.63 -27.49
C VAL A 186 8.99 1.49 -28.50
N LEU A 187 7.98 0.63 -28.28
CA LEU A 187 7.62 -0.43 -29.20
C LEU A 187 7.13 0.12 -30.55
N ILE A 188 6.20 1.08 -30.52
CA ILE A 188 5.71 1.76 -31.73
C ILE A 188 6.87 2.41 -32.49
N TYR A 189 7.73 3.13 -31.77
CA TYR A 189 8.87 3.80 -32.38
C TYR A 189 9.87 2.82 -33.01
N ALA A 190 10.13 1.67 -32.37
CA ALA A 190 10.99 0.63 -32.92
C ALA A 190 10.40 0.02 -34.22
N LEU A 191 9.09 -0.28 -34.22
CA LEU A 191 8.38 -0.83 -35.38
C LEU A 191 8.40 0.12 -36.59
N ILE A 192 8.26 1.43 -36.37
CA ILE A 192 8.30 2.43 -37.44
C ILE A 192 9.68 2.45 -38.13
N ILE A 193 10.75 2.29 -37.37
CA ILE A 193 12.12 2.47 -37.90
C ILE A 193 12.67 1.20 -38.54
N GLY A 194 12.35 0.04 -37.98
CA GLY A 194 12.94 -1.21 -38.40
C GLY A 194 12.07 -2.41 -38.08
N TRP A 195 10.88 -2.46 -38.67
CA TRP A 195 9.90 -3.53 -38.41
C TRP A 195 10.48 -4.94 -38.56
N LYS A 196 11.34 -5.21 -39.56
CA LYS A 196 11.97 -6.54 -39.74
C LYS A 196 12.87 -6.91 -38.55
N LEU A 197 13.64 -5.95 -38.05
CA LEU A 197 14.57 -6.17 -36.93
C LEU A 197 13.82 -6.28 -35.60
N SER A 198 12.78 -5.46 -35.41
CA SER A 198 11.89 -5.53 -34.25
C SER A 198 11.13 -6.85 -34.18
N LEU A 199 10.68 -7.41 -35.31
CA LEU A 199 10.01 -8.72 -35.35
C LEU A 199 10.95 -9.87 -34.96
N VAL A 200 12.22 -9.81 -35.36
CA VAL A 200 13.23 -10.80 -34.94
C VAL A 200 13.46 -10.75 -33.44
N PHE A 201 13.43 -9.56 -32.82
CA PHE A 201 13.50 -9.49 -31.36
C PHE A 201 12.22 -9.99 -30.68
N LEU A 202 11.06 -9.63 -31.23
CA LEU A 202 9.76 -10.06 -30.74
C LEU A 202 9.56 -11.58 -30.83
N SER A 203 10.27 -12.28 -31.72
CA SER A 203 10.25 -13.75 -31.75
C SER A 203 11.06 -14.38 -30.62
N VAL A 204 12.08 -13.68 -30.09
CA VAL A 204 12.89 -14.14 -28.94
C VAL A 204 12.29 -13.70 -27.60
N SER A 205 11.46 -12.66 -27.58
CA SER A 205 10.86 -12.16 -26.34
C SER A 205 10.02 -13.18 -25.55
N PRO A 206 9.25 -14.13 -26.14
CA PRO A 206 8.52 -15.13 -25.38
C PRO A 206 9.45 -16.05 -24.58
N LEU A 207 10.64 -16.36 -25.11
CA LEU A 207 11.64 -17.16 -24.43
C LEU A 207 12.20 -16.42 -23.20
N ILE A 208 12.47 -15.12 -23.35
CA ILE A 208 12.94 -14.27 -22.25
C ILE A 208 11.86 -14.15 -21.16
N ILE A 209 10.61 -13.89 -21.54
CA ILE A 209 9.47 -13.82 -20.61
C ILE A 209 9.27 -15.15 -19.87
N LEU A 210 9.41 -16.28 -20.57
CA LEU A 210 9.32 -17.61 -19.96
C LEU A 210 10.40 -17.82 -18.90
N MET A 211 11.64 -17.39 -19.16
CA MET A 211 12.73 -17.49 -18.18
C MET A 211 12.52 -16.59 -16.96
N TYR A 212 11.98 -15.37 -17.16
CA TYR A 212 11.55 -14.54 -16.04
C TYR A 212 10.47 -15.22 -15.21
N LYS A 213 9.47 -15.84 -15.85
CA LYS A 213 8.42 -16.58 -15.16
C LYS A 213 8.98 -17.76 -14.36
N ILE A 214 9.91 -18.53 -14.93
CA ILE A 214 10.57 -19.64 -14.23
C ILE A 214 11.32 -19.12 -13.00
N THR A 215 12.10 -18.04 -13.15
CA THR A 215 12.81 -17.40 -12.04
C THR A 215 11.84 -16.92 -10.95
N MET A 216 10.70 -16.34 -11.34
CA MET A 216 9.65 -15.89 -10.40
C MET A 216 8.95 -17.04 -9.66
N VAL A 217 8.71 -18.16 -10.32
CA VAL A 217 8.15 -19.34 -9.66
C VAL A 217 9.16 -19.94 -8.67
N LEU A 218 10.44 -19.98 -9.05
CA LEU A 218 11.51 -20.46 -8.18
C LEU A 218 11.69 -19.54 -6.97
N ILE A 219 11.72 -18.22 -7.14
CA ILE A 219 11.90 -17.28 -6.02
C ILE A 219 10.75 -17.40 -5.02
N VAL A 220 9.49 -17.46 -5.46
CA VAL A 220 8.34 -17.60 -4.56
C VAL A 220 8.40 -18.93 -3.81
N LYS A 221 8.60 -20.05 -4.53
CA LYS A 221 8.64 -21.39 -3.95
C LYS A 221 9.75 -21.57 -2.93
N TYR A 222 10.96 -21.09 -3.23
CA TYR A 222 12.11 -21.26 -2.34
C TYR A 222 12.13 -20.23 -1.20
N THR A 223 11.58 -19.03 -1.40
CA THR A 223 11.42 -18.06 -0.31
C THR A 223 10.40 -18.55 0.71
N ALA A 224 9.28 -19.15 0.28
CA ALA A 224 8.33 -19.78 1.20
C ALA A 224 8.98 -20.88 2.06
N LYS A 225 9.77 -21.77 1.45
CA LYS A 225 10.51 -22.82 2.17
C LYS A 225 11.57 -22.26 3.12
N GLU A 226 12.20 -21.15 2.76
CA GLU A 226 13.17 -20.47 3.62
C GLU A 226 12.49 -19.86 4.84
N ILE A 227 11.36 -19.17 4.65
CA ILE A 227 10.55 -18.62 5.75
C ILE A 227 10.09 -19.74 6.69
N GLU A 228 9.61 -20.86 6.15
CA GLU A 228 9.20 -22.04 6.93
C GLU A 228 10.36 -22.65 7.73
N ALA A 229 11.55 -22.73 7.15
CA ALA A 229 12.73 -23.22 7.88
C ALA A 229 13.19 -22.24 8.97
N TYR A 230 13.07 -20.92 8.72
CA TYR A 230 13.41 -19.88 9.68
C TYR A 230 12.38 -19.71 10.80
N SER A 231 11.11 -20.04 10.57
CA SER A 231 10.05 -19.91 11.58
C SER A 231 10.28 -20.84 12.77
N LEU A 232 10.85 -22.04 12.54
CA LEU A 232 11.24 -22.96 13.60
C LEU A 232 12.33 -22.38 14.51
N ALA A 233 13.39 -21.81 13.92
CA ALA A 233 14.44 -21.15 14.68
C ALA A 233 13.91 -19.92 15.44
N SER A 234 13.01 -19.16 14.80
CA SER A 234 12.37 -17.99 15.41
C SER A 234 11.50 -18.38 16.60
N SER A 235 10.74 -19.47 16.50
CA SER A 235 9.92 -20.00 17.60
C SER A 235 10.76 -20.43 18.80
N ILE A 236 11.92 -21.05 18.57
CA ILE A 236 12.87 -21.43 19.64
C ILE A 236 13.43 -20.18 20.34
N ALA A 237 13.82 -19.17 19.56
CA ALA A 237 14.30 -17.91 20.11
C ALA A 237 13.21 -17.22 20.93
N GLU A 238 11.97 -17.20 20.45
CA GLU A 238 10.82 -16.63 21.15
C GLU A 238 10.54 -17.36 22.47
N GLU A 239 10.57 -18.70 22.49
CA GLU A 239 10.41 -19.50 23.71
C GLU A 239 11.51 -19.22 24.74
N ALA A 240 12.78 -19.20 24.30
CA ALA A 240 13.93 -18.98 25.16
C ALA A 240 13.98 -17.55 25.72
N LEU A 241 13.69 -16.54 24.90
CA LEU A 241 13.67 -15.13 25.31
C LEU A 241 12.45 -14.83 26.19
N GLY A 242 11.28 -15.37 25.86
CA GLY A 242 10.07 -15.25 26.68
C GLY A 242 10.24 -15.83 28.08
N ASN A 243 11.03 -16.90 28.20
CA ASN A 243 11.31 -17.58 29.48
C ASN A 243 12.75 -17.39 29.96
N ILE A 244 13.37 -16.24 29.67
CA ILE A 244 14.79 -16.00 29.96
C ILE A 244 15.16 -16.23 31.43
N ARG A 245 14.26 -15.91 32.37
CA ARG A 245 14.47 -16.15 33.81
C ARG A 245 14.66 -17.64 34.11
N THR A 246 13.86 -18.51 33.49
CA THR A 246 13.98 -19.97 33.62
C THR A 246 15.27 -20.47 32.99
N VAL A 247 15.60 -20.01 31.78
CA VAL A 247 16.86 -20.41 31.11
C VAL A 247 18.06 -20.03 31.97
N THR A 248 18.07 -18.82 32.53
CA THR A 248 19.16 -18.35 33.40
C THR A 248 19.21 -19.10 34.74
N SER A 249 18.07 -19.38 35.38
CA SER A 249 18.04 -20.09 36.67
C SER A 249 18.58 -21.52 36.57
N PHE A 250 18.35 -22.18 35.44
CA PHE A 250 18.85 -23.54 35.17
C PHE A 250 20.22 -23.56 34.47
N HIS A 251 20.87 -22.41 34.23
CA HIS A 251 22.11 -22.31 33.45
C HIS A 251 22.01 -23.00 32.07
N GLY A 252 20.85 -22.88 31.42
CA GLY A 252 20.51 -23.57 30.18
C GLY A 252 20.94 -22.88 28.89
N GLN A 253 21.74 -21.81 28.94
CA GLN A 253 22.06 -20.97 27.77
C GLN A 253 22.70 -21.78 26.63
N GLN A 254 23.68 -22.63 26.95
CA GLN A 254 24.39 -23.43 25.94
C GLN A 254 23.47 -24.45 25.25
N LYS A 255 22.48 -24.98 25.99
CA LYS A 255 21.48 -25.91 25.44
C LYS A 255 20.55 -25.23 24.44
N GLU A 256 20.06 -24.02 24.77
CA GLU A 256 19.21 -23.26 23.86
C GLU A 256 20.01 -22.72 22.65
N GLU A 257 21.28 -22.36 22.83
CA GLU A 257 22.17 -21.98 21.73
C GLU A 257 22.34 -23.14 20.72
N GLU A 258 22.60 -24.35 21.21
CA GLU A 258 22.73 -25.52 20.35
C GLU A 258 21.42 -25.84 19.62
N ARG A 259 20.29 -25.79 20.33
CA ARG A 259 18.95 -26.00 19.76
C ARG A 259 18.63 -24.98 18.66
N TYR A 260 18.99 -23.71 18.86
CA TYR A 260 18.84 -22.66 17.85
C TYR A 260 19.76 -22.92 16.64
N SER A 261 21.04 -23.22 16.90
CA SER A 261 22.05 -23.51 15.87
C SER A 261 21.66 -24.68 14.96
N GLN A 262 21.15 -25.79 15.53
CA GLN A 262 20.70 -26.96 14.76
C GLN A 262 19.59 -26.61 13.75
N ASN A 263 18.62 -25.78 14.14
CA ASN A 263 17.56 -25.32 13.24
C ASN A 263 18.06 -24.30 12.22
N LEU A 264 19.04 -23.48 12.60
CA LEU A 264 19.72 -22.56 11.67
C LEU A 264 20.47 -23.32 10.57
N PHE A 265 21.07 -24.48 10.86
CA PHE A 265 21.71 -25.33 9.85
C PHE A 265 20.71 -25.88 8.82
N ALA A 266 19.50 -26.24 9.25
CA ALA A 266 18.44 -26.65 8.34
C ALA A 266 18.02 -25.50 7.41
N ALA A 267 17.81 -24.30 7.96
CA ALA A 267 17.53 -23.08 7.20
C ALA A 267 18.67 -22.74 6.21
N LYS A 268 19.93 -22.82 6.66
CA LYS A 268 21.11 -22.63 5.81
C LYS A 268 21.12 -23.56 4.60
N LYS A 269 20.78 -24.84 4.77
CA LYS A 269 20.75 -25.82 3.67
C LYS A 269 19.68 -25.47 2.62
N VAL A 270 18.53 -24.96 3.06
CA VAL A 270 17.47 -24.45 2.16
C VAL A 270 17.95 -23.18 1.44
N GLY A 271 18.56 -22.24 2.17
CA GLY A 271 19.12 -21.01 1.61
C GLY A 271 20.20 -21.25 0.55
N ILE A 272 21.11 -22.22 0.76
CA ILE A 272 22.11 -22.61 -0.23
C ILE A 272 21.46 -23.19 -1.50
N ARG A 273 20.42 -24.02 -1.36
CA ARG A 273 19.70 -24.55 -2.53
C ARG A 273 18.96 -23.44 -3.28
N LYS A 274 18.33 -22.51 -2.55
CA LYS A 274 17.67 -21.32 -3.11
C LYS A 274 18.67 -20.50 -3.91
N SER A 275 19.81 -20.14 -3.32
CA SER A 275 20.81 -19.29 -3.96
C SER A 275 21.40 -19.94 -5.21
N LEU A 276 21.66 -21.26 -5.18
CA LEU A 276 22.12 -22.00 -6.36
C LEU A 276 21.07 -22.01 -7.49
N CYS A 277 19.81 -22.34 -7.17
CA CYS A 277 18.73 -22.34 -8.16
C CYS A 277 18.50 -20.94 -8.75
N MET A 278 18.52 -19.90 -7.92
CA MET A 278 18.38 -18.52 -8.37
C MET A 278 19.57 -18.09 -9.25
N GLY A 279 20.80 -18.41 -8.83
CA GLY A 279 22.02 -18.08 -9.59
C GLY A 279 22.04 -18.73 -10.96
N ILE A 280 21.65 -20.01 -11.07
CA ILE A 280 21.55 -20.70 -12.37
C ILE A 280 20.46 -20.07 -13.24
N SER A 281 19.28 -19.79 -12.68
CA SER A 281 18.16 -19.19 -13.41
C SER A 281 18.51 -17.81 -13.97
N GLN A 282 19.13 -16.95 -13.14
CA GLN A 282 19.58 -15.62 -13.53
C GLN A 282 20.72 -15.68 -14.55
N GLY A 283 21.64 -16.65 -14.41
CA GLY A 283 22.70 -16.88 -15.39
C GLY A 283 22.16 -17.29 -16.77
N LEU A 284 21.16 -18.19 -16.80
CA LEU A 284 20.48 -18.60 -18.03
C LEU A 284 19.70 -17.46 -18.68
N GLU A 285 18.99 -16.66 -17.89
CA GLU A 285 18.31 -15.44 -18.35
C GLU A 285 19.31 -14.48 -19.02
N GLN A 286 20.43 -14.19 -18.35
CA GLN A 286 21.47 -13.30 -18.87
C GLN A 286 22.09 -13.85 -20.16
N PHE A 287 22.34 -15.16 -20.23
CA PHE A 287 22.86 -15.83 -21.42
C PHE A 287 21.90 -15.73 -22.61
N ILE A 288 20.61 -15.98 -22.40
CA ILE A 288 19.58 -15.87 -23.44
C ILE A 288 19.46 -14.41 -23.90
N SER A 289 19.50 -13.46 -22.96
CA SER A 289 19.49 -12.03 -23.28
C SER A 289 20.67 -11.65 -24.18
N PHE A 290 21.91 -12.01 -23.83
CA PHE A 290 23.08 -11.74 -24.68
C PHE A 290 23.04 -12.48 -26.03
N SER A 291 22.47 -13.69 -26.06
CA SER A 291 22.30 -14.44 -27.30
C SER A 291 21.29 -13.77 -28.23
N ALA A 292 20.17 -13.27 -27.69
CA ALA A 292 19.16 -12.51 -28.43
C ALA A 292 19.77 -11.23 -29.03
N ILE A 293 20.61 -10.55 -28.25
CA ILE A 293 21.35 -9.36 -28.69
C ILE A 293 22.27 -9.73 -29.86
N THR A 294 23.08 -10.78 -29.71
CA THR A 294 24.02 -11.24 -30.73
C THR A 294 23.30 -11.60 -32.03
N LEU A 295 22.17 -12.32 -31.95
CA LEU A 295 21.34 -12.68 -33.11
C LEU A 295 20.78 -11.44 -33.81
N THR A 296 20.28 -10.46 -33.04
CA THR A 296 19.76 -9.20 -33.56
C THR A 296 20.84 -8.41 -34.28
N PHE A 297 22.05 -8.33 -33.72
CA PHE A 297 23.19 -7.68 -34.37
C PHE A 297 23.61 -8.42 -35.65
N TRP A 298 23.70 -9.75 -35.63
CA TRP A 298 24.06 -10.54 -36.81
C TRP A 298 23.06 -10.35 -37.97
N TYR A 299 21.76 -10.48 -37.68
CA TYR A 299 20.72 -10.27 -38.68
C TYR A 299 20.64 -8.82 -39.14
N GLY A 300 20.78 -7.87 -38.21
CA GLY A 300 20.79 -6.45 -38.52
C GLY A 300 21.98 -6.06 -39.41
N LEU A 301 23.18 -6.61 -39.18
CA LEU A 301 24.34 -6.39 -40.05
C LEU A 301 24.08 -6.91 -41.47
N LYS A 302 23.45 -8.09 -41.60
CA LYS A 302 23.02 -8.62 -42.90
C LYS A 302 22.05 -7.64 -43.60
N LEU A 303 21.07 -7.10 -42.87
CA LEU A 303 20.12 -6.12 -43.40
C LEU A 303 20.78 -4.81 -43.83
N THR A 304 21.77 -4.30 -43.09
CA THR A 304 22.50 -3.08 -43.49
C THR A 304 23.29 -3.26 -44.79
N ARG A 305 23.70 -4.49 -45.12
CA ARG A 305 24.40 -4.81 -46.37
C ARG A 305 23.44 -5.00 -47.55
N THR A 306 22.26 -5.58 -47.32
CA THR A 306 21.28 -5.87 -48.39
C THR A 306 20.32 -4.70 -48.65
N GLU A 307 19.95 -3.93 -47.63
CA GLU A 307 18.95 -2.86 -47.66
C GLU A 307 19.51 -1.55 -47.05
N SER A 308 20.66 -1.10 -47.56
CA SER A 308 21.41 0.05 -47.04
C SER A 308 20.64 1.39 -47.05
N GLN A 309 19.59 1.53 -47.87
CA GLN A 309 18.74 2.72 -47.93
C GLN A 309 17.77 2.84 -46.73
N HIS A 310 17.35 1.71 -46.14
CA HIS A 310 16.38 1.70 -45.04
C HIS A 310 17.02 1.42 -43.68
N TYR A 311 18.11 0.66 -43.64
CA TYR A 311 18.78 0.26 -42.41
C TYR A 311 20.17 0.91 -42.29
N THR A 312 20.25 2.02 -41.54
CA THR A 312 21.51 2.66 -41.14
C THR A 312 22.06 2.00 -39.86
N PRO A 313 23.39 1.97 -39.60
CA PRO A 313 23.90 1.39 -38.35
C PRO A 313 23.37 2.07 -37.08
N GLY A 314 23.03 3.37 -37.13
CA GLY A 314 22.34 4.04 -36.03
C GLY A 314 20.89 3.57 -35.82
N ALA A 315 20.18 3.15 -36.87
CA ALA A 315 18.85 2.55 -36.76
C ALA A 315 18.93 1.15 -36.12
N LEU A 316 19.98 0.41 -36.41
CA LEU A 316 20.24 -0.91 -35.82
C LEU A 316 20.50 -0.82 -34.30
N PHE A 317 21.41 0.06 -33.89
CA PHE A 317 21.70 0.28 -32.46
C PHE A 317 20.47 0.80 -31.71
N LEU A 318 19.68 1.63 -32.37
CA LEU A 318 18.43 2.14 -31.83
C LEU A 318 17.43 1.03 -31.54
N VAL A 319 17.09 0.21 -32.54
CA VAL A 319 16.11 -0.88 -32.38
C VAL A 319 16.60 -1.85 -31.31
N PHE A 320 17.89 -2.18 -31.29
CA PHE A 320 18.50 -2.95 -30.21
C PHE A 320 18.27 -2.33 -28.83
N SER A 321 18.57 -1.04 -28.67
CA SER A 321 18.42 -0.34 -27.39
C SER A 321 16.95 -0.26 -26.96
N ALA A 322 16.03 -0.01 -27.90
CA ALA A 322 14.59 0.01 -27.66
C ALA A 322 14.09 -1.36 -27.17
N CYS A 323 14.45 -2.43 -27.89
CA CYS A 323 14.11 -3.81 -27.56
C CYS A 323 14.60 -4.24 -26.17
N ARG A 324 15.86 -3.92 -25.82
CA ARG A 324 16.40 -4.18 -24.47
C ARG A 324 15.59 -3.46 -23.39
N ASN A 325 15.23 -2.20 -23.61
CA ASN A 325 14.47 -1.42 -22.63
C ASN A 325 13.04 -1.97 -22.45
N ILE A 326 12.39 -2.45 -23.52
CA ILE A 326 11.06 -3.10 -23.42
C ILE A 326 11.12 -4.30 -22.47
N THR A 327 12.15 -5.14 -22.56
CA THR A 327 12.34 -6.27 -21.63
C THR A 327 12.49 -5.78 -20.18
N VAL A 328 13.26 -4.72 -19.94
CA VAL A 328 13.44 -4.13 -18.60
C VAL A 328 12.13 -3.54 -18.06
N TYR A 329 11.31 -2.93 -18.91
CA TYR A 329 10.00 -2.42 -18.50
C TYR A 329 9.03 -3.54 -18.15
N ALA A 330 9.06 -4.65 -18.90
CA ALA A 330 8.26 -5.82 -18.59
C ALA A 330 8.63 -6.44 -17.23
N THR A 331 9.89 -6.35 -16.78
CA THR A 331 10.28 -6.83 -15.45
C THR A 331 9.89 -5.87 -14.33
N GLN A 332 10.00 -4.56 -14.55
CA GLN A 332 9.57 -3.52 -13.59
C GLN A 332 8.05 -3.47 -13.40
N PHE A 333 7.28 -3.99 -14.36
CA PHE A 333 5.84 -4.10 -14.29
C PHE A 333 5.35 -5.10 -13.21
N ILE A 334 6.09 -6.19 -12.99
CA ILE A 334 5.67 -7.30 -12.11
C ILE A 334 5.51 -6.87 -10.64
N PRO A 335 6.47 -6.16 -10.01
CA PRO A 335 6.31 -5.69 -8.64
C PRO A 335 5.09 -4.79 -8.44
N CYS A 336 4.75 -3.96 -9.44
CA CYS A 336 3.56 -3.10 -9.37
C CYS A 336 2.28 -3.93 -9.27
N LEU A 337 2.15 -4.98 -10.09
CA LEU A 337 1.01 -5.91 -10.01
C LEU A 337 0.90 -6.61 -8.66
N HIS A 338 2.03 -7.02 -8.09
CA HIS A 338 2.05 -7.64 -6.77
C HIS A 338 1.53 -6.67 -5.69
N THR A 339 2.06 -5.43 -5.67
CA THR A 339 1.62 -4.42 -4.70
C THR A 339 0.15 -4.05 -4.88
N PHE A 340 -0.37 -3.99 -6.11
CA PHE A 340 -1.80 -3.76 -6.32
C PHE A 340 -2.68 -4.92 -5.82
N ALA A 341 -2.25 -6.17 -6.04
CA ALA A 341 -2.97 -7.33 -5.53
C ALA A 341 -3.00 -7.35 -3.98
N GLU A 342 -1.86 -7.05 -3.35
CA GLU A 342 -1.75 -6.96 -1.89
C GLU A 342 -2.59 -5.81 -1.33
N ALA A 343 -2.53 -4.63 -1.94
CA ALA A 343 -3.35 -3.49 -1.57
C ALA A 343 -4.86 -3.74 -1.74
N SER A 344 -5.25 -4.48 -2.78
CA SER A 344 -6.65 -4.86 -2.98
C SER A 344 -7.14 -5.84 -1.90
N ALA A 345 -6.29 -6.80 -1.52
CA ALA A 345 -6.63 -7.79 -0.49
C ALA A 345 -6.77 -7.12 0.89
N SER A 346 -5.79 -6.33 1.32
CA SER A 346 -5.86 -5.56 2.57
C SER A 346 -6.94 -4.48 2.53
N GLY A 347 -7.17 -3.88 1.35
CA GLY A 347 -8.20 -2.87 1.13
C GLY A 347 -9.60 -3.39 1.41
N SER A 348 -9.94 -4.62 1.00
CA SER A 348 -11.25 -5.23 1.29
C SER A 348 -11.55 -5.18 2.79
N PHE A 349 -10.62 -5.62 3.63
CA PHE A 349 -10.82 -5.62 5.08
C PHE A 349 -10.93 -4.21 5.67
N VAL A 350 -10.12 -3.27 5.20
CA VAL A 350 -10.18 -1.87 5.65
C VAL A 350 -11.54 -1.27 5.31
N PHE A 351 -12.04 -1.47 4.10
CA PHE A 351 -13.34 -0.93 3.68
C PHE A 351 -14.51 -1.65 4.36
N ASP A 352 -14.46 -2.98 4.49
CA ASP A 352 -15.45 -3.75 5.26
C ASP A 352 -15.54 -3.24 6.70
N MET A 353 -14.39 -2.92 7.31
CA MET A 353 -14.33 -2.35 8.66
C MET A 353 -14.84 -0.91 8.72
N ILE A 354 -14.63 -0.09 7.69
CA ILE A 354 -15.18 1.27 7.63
C ILE A 354 -16.70 1.25 7.42
N GLU A 355 -17.22 0.28 6.67
CA GLU A 355 -18.64 0.17 6.32
C GLU A 355 -19.45 -0.62 7.36
N ARG A 356 -18.79 -1.37 8.24
CA ARG A 356 -19.44 -2.10 9.34
C ARG A 356 -20.23 -1.12 10.22
N LYS A 357 -21.55 -1.29 10.23
CA LYS A 357 -22.44 -0.62 11.18
C LYS A 357 -22.39 -1.34 12.52
N THR A 358 -22.23 -0.58 13.60
CA THR A 358 -22.31 -1.10 14.97
C THR A 358 -23.77 -1.37 15.35
N LYS A 359 -23.99 -2.35 16.23
CA LYS A 359 -25.32 -2.65 16.78
C LYS A 359 -25.76 -1.64 17.83
N ILE A 360 -24.80 -1.07 18.57
CA ILE A 360 -25.04 -0.09 19.63
C ILE A 360 -24.25 1.15 19.25
N ASP A 361 -24.85 2.00 18.43
CA ASP A 361 -24.16 3.19 17.91
C ASP A 361 -24.15 4.31 18.95
N VAL A 362 -22.94 4.80 19.22
CA VAL A 362 -22.69 5.95 20.10
C VAL A 362 -22.61 7.25 19.29
N ALA A 363 -22.30 7.15 17.99
CA ALA A 363 -22.22 8.28 17.09
C ALA A 363 -23.58 8.71 16.53
N ASP A 364 -24.59 7.86 16.66
CA ASP A 364 -25.95 8.18 16.25
C ASP A 364 -26.69 8.94 17.36
N ASP A 365 -27.38 10.02 16.99
CA ASP A 365 -28.16 10.83 17.93
C ASP A 365 -29.58 10.27 18.14
N GLU A 366 -29.86 9.12 17.54
CA GLU A 366 -31.11 8.39 17.68
C GLU A 366 -31.37 7.96 19.14
N GLY A 367 -32.66 7.88 19.48
CA GLY A 367 -33.14 7.49 20.80
C GLY A 367 -33.72 8.64 21.63
N LYS A 368 -34.47 8.27 22.67
CA LYS A 368 -35.08 9.25 23.57
C LYS A 368 -34.03 9.85 24.51
N LYS A 369 -34.14 11.15 24.77
CA LYS A 369 -33.36 11.91 25.75
C LYS A 369 -34.31 12.55 26.78
N PRO A 370 -34.75 11.82 27.80
CA PRO A 370 -35.57 12.39 28.87
C PRO A 370 -34.88 13.61 29.51
N GLU A 371 -35.63 14.67 29.80
CA GLU A 371 -35.07 15.87 30.46
C GLU A 371 -34.69 15.62 31.93
N THR A 372 -35.38 14.69 32.58
CA THR A 372 -35.18 14.38 34.00
C THR A 372 -35.07 12.88 34.22
N ILE A 373 -34.08 12.46 35.01
CA ILE A 373 -33.88 11.08 35.45
C ILE A 373 -34.11 11.00 36.97
N LYS A 374 -34.94 10.06 37.43
CA LYS A 374 -35.13 9.75 38.85
C LYS A 374 -34.15 8.67 39.30
N GLY A 375 -33.84 7.72 38.42
CA GLY A 375 -32.87 6.66 38.67
C GLY A 375 -33.47 5.36 39.20
N ASP A 376 -34.75 5.07 38.90
CA ASP A 376 -35.34 3.75 39.14
C ASP A 376 -34.83 2.77 38.06
N ILE A 377 -34.20 1.66 38.44
CA ILE A 377 -33.69 0.64 37.50
C ILE A 377 -34.43 -0.67 37.73
N GLU A 378 -34.89 -1.32 36.67
CA GLU A 378 -35.58 -2.60 36.73
C GLU A 378 -35.06 -3.60 35.69
N PHE A 379 -34.76 -4.81 36.13
CA PHE A 379 -34.46 -5.97 35.29
C PHE A 379 -35.70 -6.87 35.27
N GLU A 380 -36.19 -7.20 34.08
CA GLU A 380 -37.35 -8.08 33.89
C GLU A 380 -36.96 -9.32 33.07
N ASN A 381 -36.88 -10.47 33.74
CA ASN A 381 -36.63 -11.79 33.16
C ASN A 381 -35.41 -11.82 32.23
N VAL A 382 -34.33 -11.14 32.64
CA VAL A 382 -33.14 -10.96 31.82
C VAL A 382 -32.35 -12.26 31.72
N THR A 383 -32.10 -12.68 30.48
CA THR A 383 -31.20 -13.79 30.15
C THR A 383 -30.08 -13.27 29.26
N PHE A 384 -28.84 -13.63 29.58
CA PHE A 384 -27.67 -13.08 28.90
C PHE A 384 -26.49 -14.07 28.85
N SER A 385 -25.83 -14.08 27.69
CA SER A 385 -24.57 -14.76 27.40
C SER A 385 -23.59 -13.79 26.72
N TYR A 386 -22.28 -13.91 27.01
CA TYR A 386 -21.29 -13.12 26.26
C TYR A 386 -21.15 -13.64 24.82
N PRO A 387 -20.86 -12.76 23.84
CA PRO A 387 -20.67 -13.18 22.44
C PRO A 387 -19.61 -14.25 22.25
N THR A 388 -18.57 -14.26 23.09
CA THR A 388 -17.48 -15.25 23.05
C THR A 388 -17.88 -16.63 23.60
N ARG A 389 -19.00 -16.74 24.33
CA ARG A 389 -19.45 -17.97 25.00
C ARG A 389 -20.99 -18.09 25.00
N GLN A 390 -21.59 -18.15 23.82
CA GLN A 390 -23.06 -18.25 23.67
C GLN A 390 -23.68 -19.51 24.31
N GLU A 391 -22.91 -20.58 24.48
CA GLU A 391 -23.39 -21.83 25.10
C GLU A 391 -23.55 -21.73 26.64
N SER A 392 -23.04 -20.66 27.26
CA SER A 392 -23.05 -20.50 28.72
C SER A 392 -23.80 -19.24 29.13
N TYR A 393 -25.03 -19.44 29.63
CA TYR A 393 -25.82 -18.36 30.20
C TYR A 393 -25.25 -17.92 31.56
N ILE A 394 -24.94 -16.63 31.67
CA ILE A 394 -24.45 -16.01 32.91
C ILE A 394 -25.62 -15.56 33.77
N LEU A 395 -26.64 -14.99 33.13
CA LEU A 395 -27.90 -14.62 33.75
C LEU A 395 -29.01 -15.47 33.13
N GLN A 396 -29.89 -16.02 33.96
CA GLN A 396 -31.02 -16.86 33.56
C GLN A 396 -32.28 -16.34 34.24
N ASN A 397 -33.21 -15.75 33.46
CA ASN A 397 -34.46 -15.17 33.96
C ASN A 397 -34.30 -14.29 35.21
N PHE A 398 -33.28 -13.42 35.20
CA PHE A 398 -32.97 -12.56 36.33
C PHE A 398 -33.93 -11.37 36.41
N SER A 399 -34.53 -11.15 37.59
CA SER A 399 -35.44 -10.04 37.85
C SER A 399 -35.07 -9.31 39.14
N MET A 400 -34.96 -7.99 39.08
CA MET A 400 -34.54 -7.14 40.20
C MET A 400 -35.03 -5.72 40.01
N LYS A 401 -35.48 -5.06 41.10
CA LYS A 401 -35.81 -3.64 41.11
C LYS A 401 -34.87 -2.87 42.04
N ILE A 402 -34.34 -1.76 41.54
CA ILE A 402 -33.44 -0.85 42.24
C ILE A 402 -34.17 0.50 42.33
N PRO A 403 -34.79 0.83 43.47
CA PRO A 403 -35.48 2.11 43.63
C PRO A 403 -34.48 3.27 43.74
N SER A 404 -34.87 4.40 43.16
CA SER A 404 -34.15 5.67 43.19
C SER A 404 -33.78 6.11 44.60
N GLY A 405 -32.59 6.71 44.73
CA GLY A 405 -32.06 7.21 46.00
C GLY A 405 -31.60 6.13 46.99
N LYS A 406 -31.66 4.84 46.65
CA LYS A 406 -31.15 3.76 47.52
C LYS A 406 -29.83 3.19 47.04
N THR A 407 -28.95 2.89 47.99
CA THR A 407 -27.72 2.13 47.75
C THR A 407 -28.01 0.64 47.87
N ILE A 408 -27.63 -0.13 46.86
CA ILE A 408 -27.77 -1.59 46.84
C ILE A 408 -26.40 -2.24 46.78
N ALA A 409 -26.22 -3.32 47.55
CA ALA A 409 -25.03 -4.15 47.51
C ALA A 409 -25.35 -5.50 46.85
N LEU A 410 -24.61 -5.84 45.79
CA LEU A 410 -24.67 -7.14 45.12
C LEU A 410 -23.62 -8.08 45.72
N VAL A 411 -24.06 -9.13 46.42
CA VAL A 411 -23.18 -10.15 47.02
C VAL A 411 -23.39 -11.51 46.37
N GLY A 412 -22.31 -12.27 46.21
CA GLY A 412 -22.37 -13.62 45.63
C GLY A 412 -20.99 -14.18 45.28
N ALA A 413 -20.93 -15.47 44.97
CA ALA A 413 -19.69 -16.16 44.59
C ALA A 413 -19.02 -15.55 43.34
N SER A 414 -17.72 -15.79 43.14
CA SER A 414 -17.05 -15.37 41.91
C SER A 414 -17.71 -15.98 40.68
N GLY A 415 -17.87 -15.20 39.60
CA GLY A 415 -18.50 -15.66 38.37
C GLY A 415 -20.03 -15.64 38.32
N CYS A 416 -20.74 -15.23 39.39
CA CYS A 416 -22.21 -15.21 39.40
C CYS A 416 -22.87 -14.04 38.63
N GLY A 417 -22.13 -13.32 37.77
CA GLY A 417 -22.69 -12.25 36.93
C GLY A 417 -22.79 -10.83 37.54
N LYS A 418 -22.18 -10.56 38.70
CA LYS A 418 -22.22 -9.23 39.35
C LYS A 418 -21.74 -8.09 38.43
N SER A 419 -20.54 -8.23 37.86
CA SER A 419 -19.98 -7.23 36.94
C SER A 419 -20.77 -7.15 35.64
N THR A 420 -21.38 -8.27 35.22
CA THR A 420 -22.23 -8.34 34.02
C THR A 420 -23.48 -7.47 34.16
N LEU A 421 -24.12 -7.43 35.32
CA LEU A 421 -25.25 -6.53 35.58
C LEU A 421 -24.86 -5.06 35.38
N ILE A 422 -23.67 -4.67 35.87
CA ILE A 422 -23.14 -3.30 35.72
C ILE A 422 -22.85 -2.98 34.24
N GLN A 423 -22.33 -3.95 33.48
CA GLN A 423 -22.09 -3.78 32.04
C GLN A 423 -23.39 -3.69 31.22
N LEU A 424 -24.43 -4.42 31.61
CA LEU A 424 -25.75 -4.35 30.98
C LEU A 424 -26.46 -3.02 31.25
N ILE A 425 -26.34 -2.45 32.46
CA ILE A 425 -26.88 -1.11 32.78
C ILE A 425 -26.21 -0.03 31.92
N GLN A 426 -24.90 -0.13 31.69
CA GLN A 426 -24.16 0.78 30.79
C GLN A 426 -24.45 0.54 29.30
N ARG A 427 -25.29 -0.45 28.98
CA ARG A 427 -25.60 -0.90 27.62
C ARG A 427 -24.32 -1.17 26.82
N PHE A 428 -23.38 -1.89 27.41
CA PHE A 428 -22.23 -2.46 26.69
C PHE A 428 -22.61 -3.70 25.89
N TYR A 429 -23.66 -4.38 26.36
CA TYR A 429 -24.31 -5.49 25.68
C TYR A 429 -25.82 -5.31 25.80
N ASP A 430 -26.55 -5.85 24.83
CA ASP A 430 -27.99 -6.03 24.94
C ASP A 430 -28.29 -7.43 25.51
N PRO A 431 -29.32 -7.59 26.35
CA PRO A 431 -29.75 -8.90 26.83
C PRO A 431 -30.32 -9.75 25.68
N ASP A 432 -30.10 -11.07 25.74
CA ASP A 432 -30.60 -12.04 24.76
C ASP A 432 -32.14 -12.16 24.85
N ASN A 433 -32.67 -12.18 26.08
CA ASN A 433 -34.11 -12.13 26.37
C ASN A 433 -34.38 -11.25 27.60
N GLY A 434 -35.60 -10.73 27.70
CA GLY A 434 -36.01 -9.80 28.75
C GLY A 434 -35.68 -8.35 28.40
N GLN A 435 -35.90 -7.45 29.36
CA GLN A 435 -35.65 -6.02 29.19
C GLN A 435 -35.08 -5.40 30.46
N ILE A 436 -34.38 -4.29 30.27
CA ILE A 436 -33.82 -3.47 31.35
C ILE A 436 -34.43 -2.09 31.21
N LEU A 437 -35.10 -1.63 32.25
CA LEU A 437 -35.84 -0.38 32.27
C LEU A 437 -35.12 0.62 33.18
N ILE A 438 -35.02 1.87 32.73
CA ILE A 438 -34.61 3.02 33.56
C ILE A 438 -35.77 4.01 33.53
N ASP A 439 -36.33 4.31 34.70
CA ASP A 439 -37.52 5.14 34.87
C ASP A 439 -38.69 4.71 33.95
N GLY A 440 -38.86 3.38 33.81
CA GLY A 440 -39.90 2.77 32.97
C GLY A 440 -39.61 2.76 31.47
N HIS A 441 -38.46 3.27 31.01
CA HIS A 441 -38.04 3.24 29.62
C HIS A 441 -37.01 2.14 29.38
N ASP A 442 -37.21 1.31 28.35
CA ASP A 442 -36.20 0.32 27.94
C ASP A 442 -34.92 1.04 27.51
N ILE A 443 -33.78 0.61 28.06
CA ILE A 443 -32.45 1.11 27.73
C ILE A 443 -32.16 1.06 26.22
N LYS A 444 -32.79 0.14 25.48
CA LYS A 444 -32.68 0.03 24.02
C LYS A 444 -33.24 1.25 23.28
N THR A 445 -34.24 1.92 23.86
CA THR A 445 -34.94 3.07 23.27
C THR A 445 -34.31 4.42 23.63
N LEU A 446 -33.40 4.44 24.60
CA LEU A 446 -32.69 5.63 25.05
C LEU A 446 -31.45 5.87 24.19
N ASN A 447 -31.08 7.15 24.02
CA ASN A 447 -29.81 7.50 23.38
C ASN A 447 -28.62 7.04 24.25
N VAL A 448 -27.62 6.40 23.65
CA VAL A 448 -26.52 5.75 24.36
C VAL A 448 -25.60 6.77 25.04
N THR A 449 -25.29 7.87 24.35
CA THR A 449 -24.43 8.94 24.88
C THR A 449 -25.11 9.65 26.05
N TRP A 450 -26.41 9.94 25.91
CA TRP A 450 -27.22 10.47 27.01
C TRP A 450 -27.25 9.51 28.20
N LEU A 451 -27.53 8.21 27.98
CA LEU A 451 -27.57 7.20 29.04
C LEU A 451 -26.26 7.14 29.82
N ARG A 452 -25.12 7.05 29.11
CA ARG A 452 -23.80 6.94 29.73
C ARG A 452 -23.37 8.22 30.43
N SER A 453 -23.82 9.39 30.00
CA SER A 453 -23.54 10.66 30.68
C SER A 453 -24.18 10.76 32.08
N HIS A 454 -25.22 9.96 32.36
CA HIS A 454 -25.90 9.90 33.66
C HIS A 454 -25.39 8.77 34.57
N ILE A 455 -24.40 7.98 34.12
CA ILE A 455 -23.87 6.83 34.86
C ILE A 455 -22.38 7.08 35.14
N GLY A 456 -22.01 7.20 36.42
CA GLY A 456 -20.63 7.16 36.87
C GLY A 456 -20.20 5.73 37.22
N ILE A 457 -19.01 5.32 36.78
CA ILE A 457 -18.43 4.01 37.12
C ILE A 457 -17.06 4.17 37.77
N VAL A 458 -16.80 3.33 38.78
CA VAL A 458 -15.49 3.13 39.38
C VAL A 458 -15.11 1.67 39.21
N SER A 459 -14.15 1.40 38.34
CA SER A 459 -13.69 0.04 38.04
C SER A 459 -12.82 -0.52 39.16
N GLN A 460 -12.79 -1.85 39.29
CA GLN A 460 -11.96 -2.55 40.28
C GLN A 460 -10.46 -2.28 40.08
N GLU A 461 -10.01 -2.25 38.83
CA GLU A 461 -8.66 -1.84 38.44
C GLU A 461 -8.77 -0.50 37.69
N PRO A 462 -8.41 0.63 38.34
CA PRO A 462 -8.45 1.92 37.67
C PRO A 462 -7.34 1.98 36.62
N ILE A 463 -7.72 2.24 35.38
CA ILE A 463 -6.80 2.48 34.26
C ILE A 463 -6.82 3.97 33.98
N LEU A 464 -5.67 4.62 34.06
CA LEU A 464 -5.49 6.01 33.69
C LEU A 464 -4.90 6.07 32.28
N PHE A 465 -5.35 7.06 31.50
CA PHE A 465 -4.72 7.37 30.22
C PHE A 465 -3.38 8.07 30.45
N ASP A 466 -2.46 7.95 29.49
CA ASP A 466 -1.18 8.65 29.51
C ASP A 466 -1.41 10.16 29.28
N GLY A 467 -1.45 10.93 30.37
CA GLY A 467 -1.78 12.34 30.39
C GLY A 467 -1.58 12.94 31.77
N SER A 468 -1.86 14.24 31.92
CA SER A 468 -1.90 14.90 33.22
C SER A 468 -3.13 14.46 34.03
N ILE A 469 -3.08 14.72 35.34
CA ILE A 469 -4.24 14.52 36.23
C ILE A 469 -5.32 15.58 35.95
N GLU A 470 -4.88 16.79 35.59
CA GLU A 470 -5.70 17.86 35.01
C GLU A 470 -6.05 17.53 33.56
#